data_AF-A0A7K0P2H7-F1
#
_entry.id   AF-A0A7K0P2H7-F1
#
_cell.length_a   1.000
_cell.length_b   1.000
_cell.length_c   1.000
_cell.angle_alpha   90.00
_cell.angle_beta   90.00
_cell.angle_gamma   90.00
#
_symmetry.space_group_name_H-M   'P 1'
#
loop_
_entity.id
_entity.type
_entity.pdbx_description
1 polymer ?
#
loop_
_entity_poly.entity_id
_entity_poly.type
_entity_poly.pdbx_seq_one_letter_code
_entity_poly.pdbx_strand_id
1 'polypeptide(L)' 'MPRQYAELSYEGPPPASSAWQEGDPVGDRLFIDIGAFTTESEFTFPNVRVAYETWGTLNP' A
#
# COMPACT_ATOMS: atom_id res chain seq x y z
N MET A 1 26.32 -0.86 -11.26
CA MET A 1 26.70 -0.57 -9.86
C MET A 1 25.53 -0.97 -8.98
N PRO A 2 25.62 -1.97 -8.10
CA PRO A 2 24.55 -2.20 -7.12
C PRO A 2 24.58 -1.07 -6.09
N ARG A 3 23.40 -0.54 -5.73
CA ARG A 3 23.24 0.47 -4.69
C ARG A 3 23.59 -0.18 -3.36
N GLN A 4 24.66 0.28 -2.71
CA GLN A 4 24.99 -0.13 -1.35
C GLN A 4 23.97 0.53 -0.42
N TYR A 5 23.01 -0.24 0.09
CA TYR A 5 22.20 0.20 1.22
C TYR A 5 23.11 0.17 2.45
N ALA A 6 23.18 1.27 3.20
CA ALA A 6 23.90 1.28 4.47
C ALA A 6 23.25 0.29 5.43
N GLU A 7 24.08 -0.30 6.30
CA GLU A 7 23.63 -1.23 7.34
C GLU A 7 22.68 -0.49 8.29
N LEU A 8 21.41 -0.90 8.31
CA LEU A 8 20.43 -0.36 9.25
C LEU A 8 20.75 -0.92 10.65
N SER A 9 21.58 -0.22 11.44
CA SER A 9 21.76 -0.56 12.85
C SER A 9 20.51 -0.13 13.61
N TYR A 10 19.69 -1.10 14.02
CA TYR A 10 18.47 -0.84 14.78
C TYR A 10 18.71 -1.17 16.26
N GLU A 11 18.74 -0.15 17.12
CA GLU A 11 18.79 -0.31 18.58
C GLU A 11 17.37 -0.22 19.16
N GLY A 12 16.85 -1.33 19.68
CA GLY A 12 15.50 -1.45 20.25
C GLY A 12 14.54 -2.31 19.41
N PRO A 13 13.29 -2.53 19.84
CA PRO A 13 12.28 -3.11 18.96
C PRO A 13 11.96 -2.13 17.82
N PRO A 14 11.77 -2.58 16.56
CA PRO A 14 11.34 -1.71 15.46
C PRO A 14 10.19 -0.80 15.90
N PRO A 15 10.15 0.47 15.45
CA PRO A 15 9.15 1.41 15.96
C PRO A 15 7.79 0.79 15.67
N ALA A 16 6.94 0.71 16.69
CA ALA A 16 5.81 -0.21 16.77
C ALA A 16 4.73 -0.13 15.67
N SER A 17 4.89 0.66 14.62
CA SER A 17 3.98 0.57 13.48
C SER A 17 4.54 -0.25 12.31
N SER A 18 5.81 -0.08 11.91
CA SER A 18 6.27 -0.45 10.55
C SER A 18 5.27 -0.06 9.45
N ALA A 19 4.32 0.84 9.77
CA ALA A 19 3.10 1.00 9.03
C ALA A 19 3.37 2.11 8.05
N TRP A 20 3.15 1.80 6.78
CA TRP A 20 3.14 2.78 5.72
C TRP A 20 2.26 3.98 6.13
N GLN A 21 2.82 5.17 5.97
CA GLN A 21 2.13 6.45 6.16
C GLN A 21 1.90 7.12 4.81
N GLU A 22 0.98 8.08 4.76
CA GLU A 22 0.81 8.90 3.58
C GLU A 22 2.11 9.65 3.25
N GLY A 23 2.62 9.46 2.03
CA GLY A 23 3.92 9.97 1.59
C GLY A 23 5.06 8.97 1.65
N ASP A 24 4.91 7.84 2.37
CA ASP A 24 5.89 6.75 2.31
C ASP A 24 5.89 6.10 0.93
N PRO A 25 7.03 5.54 0.46
CA PRO A 25 7.08 4.81 -0.79
C PRO A 25 6.02 3.72 -0.85
N VAL A 26 5.19 3.76 -1.89
CA VAL A 26 4.05 2.86 -2.05
C VAL A 26 4.43 1.44 -2.48
N GLY A 27 5.70 1.21 -2.85
CA GLY A 27 6.17 -0.03 -3.47
C GLY A 27 5.62 -0.18 -4.88
N ASP A 28 5.29 -1.41 -5.26
CA ASP A 28 4.73 -1.74 -6.59
C ASP A 28 3.19 -1.63 -6.64
N ARG A 29 2.57 -1.08 -5.59
CA ARG A 29 1.13 -0.90 -5.52
C ARG A 29 0.65 0.13 -6.53
N LEU A 30 -0.42 -0.24 -7.23
CA LEU A 30 -1.25 0.62 -8.04
C LEU A 30 -2.49 1.06 -7.24
N PHE A 31 -3.12 2.14 -7.67
CA PHE A 31 -4.29 2.70 -7.00
C PHE A 31 -5.39 2.99 -7.99
N ILE A 32 -6.64 2.70 -7.62
CA ILE A 32 -7.84 3.03 -8.39
C ILE A 32 -8.88 3.70 -7.50
N ASP A 33 -9.47 4.79 -8.00
CA ASP A 33 -10.62 5.45 -7.38
C ASP A 33 -11.91 4.81 -7.91
N ILE A 34 -12.71 4.23 -7.02
CA ILE A 34 -13.97 3.54 -7.37
C ILE A 34 -15.22 4.38 -7.05
N GLY A 35 -15.04 5.58 -6.48
CA GLY A 35 -16.14 6.46 -6.09
C GLY A 35 -16.89 5.95 -4.86
N ALA A 36 -18.21 6.10 -4.85
CA ALA A 36 -19.03 5.67 -3.74
C ALA A 36 -19.11 4.13 -3.64
N PHE A 37 -18.96 3.61 -2.44
CA PHE A 37 -19.01 2.17 -2.16
C PHE A 37 -19.91 1.88 -0.96
N THR A 38 -20.91 1.04 -1.17
CA THR A 38 -21.84 0.59 -0.11
C THR A 38 -21.43 -0.80 0.36
N THR A 39 -21.25 -0.95 1.67
CA THR A 39 -20.91 -2.24 2.29
C THR A 39 -22.15 -3.12 2.45
N GLU A 40 -21.92 -4.41 2.72
CA GLU A 40 -23.00 -5.37 3.09
C GLU A 40 -23.78 -4.95 4.34
N SER A 41 -23.19 -4.12 5.21
CA SER A 41 -23.86 -3.53 6.38
C SER A 41 -24.63 -2.25 6.06
N GLU A 42 -24.87 -1.97 4.77
CA GLU A 42 -25.55 -0.78 4.23
C GLU A 42 -24.86 0.56 4.51
N PHE A 43 -23.59 0.55 4.96
CA PHE A 43 -22.84 1.80 5.15
C PHE A 43 -22.23 2.25 3.82
N THR A 44 -22.33 3.55 3.51
CA THR A 44 -21.79 4.10 2.25
C THR A 44 -20.59 5.00 2.51
N PHE A 45 -19.45 4.62 1.95
CA PHE A 45 -18.29 5.49 1.81
C PHE A 45 -18.46 6.36 0.56
N PRO A 46 -18.32 7.69 0.65
CA PRO A 46 -18.56 8.58 -0.49
C PRO A 46 -17.45 8.51 -1.54
N ASN A 47 -16.21 8.25 -1.13
CA ASN A 47 -15.05 8.19 -2.01
C ASN A 47 -14.08 7.11 -1.51
N VAL A 48 -13.98 6.00 -2.23
CA VAL A 48 -13.05 4.92 -1.92
C VAL A 48 -11.94 4.85 -2.97
N ARG A 49 -10.70 4.76 -2.47
CA ARG A 49 -9.51 4.42 -3.23
C ARG A 49 -9.02 3.05 -2.79
N VAL A 50 -8.76 2.17 -3.76
CA VAL A 50 -8.27 0.81 -3.53
C VAL A 50 -6.82 0.73 -3.98
N ALA A 51 -5.96 0.22 -3.09
CA ALA A 51 -4.59 -0.18 -3.43
C ALA A 51 -4.58 -1.64 -3.89
N TYR A 52 -3.89 -1.94 -4.99
CA TYR A 52 -3.78 -3.30 -5.52
C TYR A 52 -2.41 -3.52 -6.17
N GLU A 53 -2.06 -4.78 -6.40
CA GLU A 53 -0.86 -5.17 -7.14
C GLU A 53 -1.23 -6.33 -8.06
N THR A 54 -0.52 -6.45 -9.18
CA THR A 54 -0.73 -7.51 -10.16
C THR A 54 0.56 -8.27 -10.39
N TRP A 55 0.47 -9.60 -10.49
CA TRP A 55 1.61 -10.46 -10.81
C TRP A 55 1.33 -11.27 -12.08
N GLY A 56 2.29 -11.26 -13.00
CA GLY A 56 2.12 -11.88 -14.32
C GLY A 56 1.33 -11.00 -15.30
N THR A 57 0.81 -11.61 -16.35
CA THR A 57 -0.02 -10.92 -17.36
C THR A 57 -1.35 -11.65 -17.50
N LEU A 58 -2.43 -10.90 -17.73
CA LEU A 58 -3.75 -11.47 -17.95
C LEU A 58 -3.72 -12.34 -19.22
N ASN A 59 -4.26 -13.55 -19.14
CA ASN A 59 -4.45 -14.40 -20.32
C ASN A 59 -5.44 -13.72 -21.27
N PRO A 60 -5.13 -13.58 -22.58
CA PRO A 60 -6.02 -12.97 -23.56
C PRO A 60 -7.39 -13.64 -23.67
#